data_AF-A0A1A3KFH9-F1
#
_entry.id   AF-A0A1A3KFH9-F1
#
_cell.length_a   1.000
_cell.length_b   1.000
_cell.length_c   1.000
_cell.angle_alpha   90.00
_cell.angle_beta   90.00
_cell.angle_gamma   90.00
#
_symmetry.space_group_name_H-M   'P 1'
#
loop_
_entity.id
_entity.type
_entity.pdbx_description
1 polymer ?
#
loop_
_entity_poly.entity_id
_entity_poly.type
_entity_poly.pdbx_seq_one_letter_code
_entity_poly.pdbx_strand_id
1 'polypeptide(L)'
;MSTLNTDFDLMRSVAATTDTRNEEIRAMLHAFIGRMSTVPTSVWGGLAAARFKDVLDRWNAESTRLYHALHSIAETIRSNEAALRESVHSHAQHIAAAAGAL
;
A
#
# COMPACT_ATOMS: atom_id res chain seq x y z
N MET A 1 18.85 -22.17 -0.69
CA MET A 1 18.75 -20.96 0.16
C MET A 1 18.66 -19.65 -0.64
N SER A 2 19.30 -19.55 -1.81
CA SER A 2 19.27 -18.33 -2.64
C SER A 2 17.89 -17.96 -3.19
N THR A 3 17.07 -18.93 -3.60
CA THR A 3 15.75 -18.68 -4.22
C THR A 3 14.71 -18.15 -3.22
N LEU A 4 14.63 -18.73 -2.01
CA LEU A 4 13.73 -18.26 -0.94
C LEU A 4 14.05 -16.84 -0.47
N ASN A 5 15.34 -16.48 -0.42
CA ASN A 5 15.72 -15.09 -0.11
C ASN A 5 15.26 -14.14 -1.21
N THR A 6 15.37 -14.53 -2.48
CA THR A 6 14.82 -13.76 -3.62
C THR A 6 13.30 -13.60 -3.50
N ASP A 7 12.58 -14.63 -3.07
CA ASP A 7 11.12 -14.56 -2.89
C ASP A 7 10.73 -13.59 -1.76
N PHE A 8 11.45 -13.59 -0.63
CA PHE A 8 11.22 -12.62 0.45
C PHE A 8 11.55 -11.19 0.03
N ASP A 9 12.64 -10.98 -0.71
CA ASP A 9 12.98 -9.67 -1.25
C ASP A 9 11.92 -9.16 -2.24
N LEU A 10 11.36 -10.06 -3.06
CA LEU A 10 10.23 -9.75 -3.92
C LEU A 10 8.99 -9.35 -3.11
N MET A 11 8.63 -10.12 -2.08
CA MET A 11 7.48 -9.79 -1.21
C MET A 11 7.62 -8.41 -0.58
N ARG A 12 8.79 -8.09 -0.03
CA ARG A 12 9.08 -6.77 0.54
C ARG A 12 9.03 -5.66 -0.51
N SER A 13 9.56 -5.90 -1.71
CA SER A 13 9.53 -4.95 -2.82
C SER A 13 8.10 -4.66 -3.28
N VAL A 14 7.24 -5.68 -3.37
CA VAL A 14 5.83 -5.52 -3.73
C VAL A 14 5.09 -4.68 -2.68
N ALA A 15 5.26 -4.99 -1.39
CA ALA A 15 4.64 -4.23 -0.31
C ALA A 15 5.07 -2.74 -0.33
N ALA A 16 6.38 -2.48 -0.51
CA ALA A 16 6.89 -1.11 -0.62
C ALA A 16 6.35 -0.38 -1.87
N THR A 17 6.27 -1.07 -3.00
CA THR A 17 5.69 -0.50 -4.23
C THR A 17 4.22 -0.14 -4.03
N THR A 18 3.45 -0.99 -3.33
CA THR A 18 2.05 -0.72 -2.98
C THR A 18 1.91 0.53 -2.13
N ASP A 19 2.75 0.72 -1.12
CA ASP A 19 2.75 1.92 -0.27
C ASP A 19 3.09 3.18 -1.08
N THR A 20 4.15 3.14 -1.89
CA THR A 20 4.55 4.27 -2.77
C THR A 20 3.41 4.67 -3.72
N ARG A 21 2.76 3.71 -4.37
CA ARG A 21 1.64 4.00 -5.28
C ARG A 21 0.46 4.64 -4.57
N ASN A 22 0.21 4.22 -3.34
CA ASN A 22 -0.85 4.76 -2.51
C ASN A 22 -0.59 6.22 -2.12
N GLU A 23 0.66 6.53 -1.77
CA GLU A 23 1.11 7.91 -1.51
C GLU A 23 1.02 8.80 -2.75
N GLU A 24 1.45 8.30 -3.93
CA GLU A 24 1.35 9.01 -5.20
C GLU A 24 -0.10 9.40 -5.53
N ILE A 25 -1.05 8.48 -5.36
CA ILE A 25 -2.48 8.75 -5.61
C ILE A 25 -3.00 9.85 -4.68
N ARG A 26 -2.62 9.81 -3.41
CA ARG A 26 -3.00 10.85 -2.44
C ARG A 26 -2.37 12.20 -2.80
N ALA A 27 -1.09 12.21 -3.16
CA ALA A 27 -0.39 13.43 -3.55
C ALA A 27 -1.04 14.10 -4.77
N MET A 28 -1.41 13.32 -5.78
CA MET A 28 -2.13 13.82 -6.96
C MET A 28 -3.46 14.46 -6.59
N LEU A 29 -4.24 13.85 -5.69
CA LEU A 29 -5.50 14.43 -5.21
C LEU A 29 -5.26 15.76 -4.46
N HIS A 30 -4.31 15.79 -3.52
CA HIS A 30 -4.00 17.00 -2.77
C HIS A 30 -3.54 18.13 -3.69
N ALA A 31 -2.69 17.83 -4.68
CA ALA A 31 -2.25 18.80 -5.67
C ALA A 31 -3.41 19.31 -6.53
N PHE A 32 -4.33 18.42 -6.93
CA PHE A 32 -5.53 18.80 -7.67
C PHE A 32 -6.45 19.71 -6.86
N ILE A 33 -6.75 19.35 -5.60
CA ILE A 33 -7.54 20.18 -4.68
C ILE A 33 -6.88 21.54 -4.50
N GLY A 34 -5.57 21.58 -4.26
CA GLY A 34 -4.81 22.82 -4.10
C GLY A 34 -4.96 23.74 -5.31
N ARG A 35 -4.74 23.21 -6.53
CA ARG A 35 -4.94 23.97 -7.78
C ARG A 35 -6.37 24.49 -7.89
N MET A 36 -7.34 23.66 -7.53
CA MET A 36 -8.74 24.00 -7.60
C MET A 36 -9.16 25.08 -6.60
N SER A 37 -8.61 25.06 -5.38
CA SER A 37 -8.83 26.11 -4.38
C SER A 37 -8.30 27.48 -4.81
N THR A 38 -7.42 27.56 -5.82
CA THR A 38 -6.94 28.83 -6.38
C THR A 38 -7.85 29.41 -7.47
N VAL A 39 -8.87 28.66 -7.92
CA VAL A 39 -9.79 29.14 -8.96
C VAL A 39 -10.70 30.24 -8.36
N PRO A 40 -10.79 31.42 -8.99
CA PRO A 40 -11.62 32.52 -8.48
C PRO A 40 -13.09 32.13 -8.36
N THR A 41 -13.76 32.59 -7.30
CA THR A 41 -15.19 32.36 -7.07
C THR A 41 -16.09 32.97 -8.15
N SER A 42 -15.60 33.94 -8.92
CA SER A 42 -16.28 34.46 -10.12
C SER A 42 -16.38 33.43 -11.25
N VAL A 43 -15.43 32.49 -11.32
CA VAL A 43 -15.43 31.35 -12.27
C VAL A 43 -16.12 30.13 -11.66
N TRP A 44 -16.02 29.99 -10.34
CA TRP A 44 -16.54 28.88 -9.55
C TRP A 44 -17.66 29.28 -8.60
N GLY A 45 -18.64 30.01 -9.14
CA GLY A 45 -19.82 30.42 -8.39
C GLY A 45 -20.98 29.41 -8.51
N GLY A 46 -21.78 29.30 -7.46
CA GLY A 46 -23.09 28.65 -7.51
C GLY A 46 -23.05 27.13 -7.73
N LEU A 47 -23.88 26.63 -8.65
CA LEU A 47 -24.12 25.20 -8.84
C LEU A 47 -22.87 24.41 -9.24
N ALA A 48 -21.95 25.03 -9.98
CA ALA A 48 -20.69 24.39 -10.39
C ALA A 48 -19.80 24.05 -9.18
N ALA A 49 -19.73 24.96 -8.19
CA ALA A 49 -18.97 24.74 -6.97
C ALA A 49 -19.54 23.60 -6.13
N ALA A 50 -20.87 23.54 -6.00
CA ALA A 50 -21.55 22.46 -5.27
C ALA A 50 -21.29 21.09 -5.90
N ARG A 51 -21.45 20.98 -7.23
CA ARG A 51 -21.18 19.73 -7.96
C ARG A 51 -19.72 19.30 -7.88
N PHE A 52 -18.81 20.27 -7.95
CA PHE A 52 -17.40 19.98 -7.81
C PHE A 52 -17.06 19.46 -6.41
N LYS A 53 -17.64 20.07 -5.36
CA LYS A 53 -17.51 19.58 -3.98
C LYS A 53 -18.02 18.14 -3.83
N ASP A 54 -19.17 17.81 -4.41
CA ASP A 54 -19.70 16.43 -4.37
C ASP A 54 -18.70 15.42 -4.98
N VAL A 55 -18.09 15.78 -6.12
CA VAL A 55 -17.08 14.94 -6.80
C VAL A 55 -15.83 14.78 -5.95
N LEU A 56 -15.34 15.86 -5.32
CA LEU A 56 -14.20 15.80 -4.42
C LEU A 56 -14.46 14.91 -3.20
N ASP A 57 -15.61 15.08 -2.56
CA ASP A 57 -15.97 14.31 -1.36
C ASP A 57 -16.06 12.81 -1.70
N ARG A 58 -16.65 12.46 -2.85
CA ARG A 58 -16.68 11.08 -3.36
C ARG A 58 -15.28 10.56 -3.67
N TRP A 59 -14.49 11.31 -4.41
CA TRP A 59 -13.13 10.90 -4.76
C TRP A 59 -12.27 10.68 -3.50
N ASN A 60 -12.38 11.56 -2.50
CA ASN A 60 -11.67 11.42 -1.23
C ASN A 60 -12.08 10.14 -0.49
N ALA A 61 -13.39 9.83 -0.47
CA ALA A 61 -13.89 8.59 0.11
C ALA A 61 -13.33 7.35 -0.61
N GLU A 62 -13.36 7.32 -1.95
CA GLU A 62 -12.81 6.19 -2.71
C GLU A 62 -11.29 6.08 -2.57
N SER A 63 -10.58 7.20 -2.53
CA SER A 63 -9.12 7.22 -2.30
C SER A 63 -8.76 6.68 -0.92
N THR A 64 -9.56 7.01 0.11
CA THR A 64 -9.38 6.48 1.46
C THR A 64 -9.64 4.98 1.52
N ARG A 65 -10.68 4.49 0.82
CA ARG A 65 -10.95 3.06 0.71
C ARG A 65 -9.82 2.32 -0.01
N LEU A 66 -9.35 2.86 -1.12
CA LEU A 66 -8.21 2.31 -1.85
C LEU A 66 -6.96 2.27 -0.95
N TYR A 67 -6.72 3.33 -0.18
CA TYR A 67 -5.62 3.37 0.78
C TYR A 67 -5.69 2.21 1.78
N HIS A 68 -6.84 2.01 2.41
CA HIS A 68 -7.00 0.92 3.38
C HIS A 68 -6.86 -0.45 2.73
N ALA A 69 -7.38 -0.63 1.51
CA ALA A 69 -7.25 -1.88 0.78
C ALA A 69 -5.79 -2.20 0.42
N LEU A 70 -5.06 -1.22 -0.15
CA LEU A 70 -3.64 -1.37 -0.52
C LEU A 70 -2.77 -1.58 0.72
N HIS A 71 -3.01 -0.82 1.79
CA HIS A 71 -2.29 -0.99 3.05
C HIS A 71 -2.53 -2.39 3.65
N SER A 72 -3.77 -2.88 3.64
CA SER A 72 -4.11 -4.24 4.09
C SER A 72 -3.41 -5.33 3.26
N ILE A 73 -3.30 -5.13 1.94
CA ILE A 73 -2.54 -6.04 1.06
C ILE A 73 -1.06 -6.05 1.44
N ALA A 74 -0.45 -4.87 1.66
CA ALA A 74 0.95 -4.77 2.06
C ALA A 74 1.20 -5.46 3.43
N GLU A 75 0.31 -5.25 4.41
CA GLU A 75 0.38 -5.92 5.71
C GLU A 75 0.24 -7.44 5.59
N THR A 76 -0.67 -7.92 4.74
CA THR A 76 -0.84 -9.35 4.47
C THR A 76 0.44 -9.96 3.90
N ILE A 77 1.09 -9.27 2.97
CA ILE A 77 2.35 -9.72 2.38
C ILE A 77 3.46 -9.78 3.43
N ARG A 78 3.59 -8.76 4.29
CA ARG A 78 4.58 -8.73 5.38
C ARG A 78 4.34 -9.85 6.39
N SER A 79 3.08 -10.09 6.77
CA SER A 79 2.70 -11.19 7.65
C SER A 79 3.06 -12.55 7.06
N ASN A 80 2.78 -12.75 5.76
CA ASN A 80 3.15 -13.98 5.06
C ASN A 80 4.67 -14.17 5.01
N GLU A 81 5.44 -13.12 4.76
CA GLU A 81 6.91 -13.18 4.76
C GLU A 81 7.44 -13.63 6.13
N ALA A 82 6.94 -13.04 7.21
CA ALA A 82 7.35 -13.36 8.58
C ALA A 82 7.04 -14.83 8.92
N ALA A 83 5.82 -15.30 8.63
CA ALA A 83 5.41 -16.68 8.88
C ALA A 83 6.25 -17.70 8.07
N LEU A 84 6.54 -17.38 6.80
CA LEU A 84 7.38 -18.23 5.96
C LEU A 84 8.83 -18.28 6.46
N ARG A 85 9.39 -17.16 6.91
CA ARG A 85 10.74 -17.12 7.51
C ARG A 85 10.83 -17.98 8.77
N GLU A 86 9.84 -17.88 9.65
CA GLU A 86 9.78 -18.68 10.87
C GLU A 86 9.73 -20.18 10.55
N SER A 87 8.87 -20.57 9.61
CA SER A 87 8.76 -21.95 9.15
C SER A 87 10.10 -22.48 8.61
N VAL A 88 10.79 -21.70 7.76
CA VAL A 88 12.11 -22.07 7.23
C VAL A 88 13.15 -22.21 8.34
N HIS A 89 13.15 -21.30 9.31
CA HIS A 89 14.08 -21.35 10.44
C HIS A 89 13.87 -22.61 11.28
N SER A 90 12.62 -22.91 11.62
CA SER A 90 12.25 -24.13 12.34
C SER A 90 12.65 -25.40 11.57
N HIS A 91 12.37 -25.48 10.27
CA HIS A 91 12.77 -26.61 9.44
C HIS A 91 14.31 -26.79 9.42
N ALA A 92 15.06 -25.69 9.30
CA ALA A 92 16.52 -25.75 9.32
C ALA A 92 17.06 -26.26 10.68
N GLN A 93 16.48 -25.81 11.79
CA GLN A 93 16.82 -26.30 13.13
C GLN A 93 16.55 -27.80 13.29
N HIS A 94 15.38 -28.26 12.82
CA HIS A 94 15.03 -29.69 12.87
C HIS A 94 15.97 -30.56 12.03
N ILE A 95 16.35 -30.10 10.83
CA ILE A 95 17.32 -30.81 9.98
C ILE A 95 18.69 -30.85 10.66
N ALA A 96 19.16 -29.74 11.24
CA ALA A 96 20.43 -29.69 11.93
C ALA A 96 20.45 -30.62 13.17
N ALA A 97 19.36 -30.65 13.92
CA ALA A 97 19.20 -31.55 15.07
C ALA A 97 19.20 -33.02 14.64
N ALA A 98 18.52 -33.37 13.55
CA ALA A 98 18.52 -34.73 13.02
C ALA A 98 19.89 -35.15 12.48
N ALA A 99 20.61 -34.23 11.81
CA ALA A 99 21.95 -34.49 11.27
C ALA A 99 23.01 -34.64 12.38
N GLY A 100 22.87 -33.92 13.50
CA GLY A 100 23.76 -34.06 14.67
C GLY A 100 23.46 -35.27 15.55
N ALA A 101 22.35 -35.97 15.31
CA ALA A 101 21.98 -37.21 15.99
C ALA A 101 22.44 -38.49 15.27
N LEU A 102 23.15 -38.34 14.14
CA LEU A 102 23.83 -39.41 13.38
C LEU A 102 25.33 -39.39 13.69
#